data_AF-A0A7X7U556-F1
#
_entry.id   AF-A0A7X7U556-F1
#
_cell.length_a   1.000
_cell.length_b   1.000
_cell.length_c   1.000
_cell.angle_alpha   90.00
_cell.angle_beta   90.00
_cell.angle_gamma   90.00
#
_symmetry.space_group_name_H-M   'P 1'
#
loop_
_entity.id
_entity.type
_entity.pdbx_description
1 polymer ?
#
loop_
_entity_poly.entity_id
_entity_poly.type
_entity_poly.pdbx_seq_one_letter_code
_entity_poly.pdbx_strand_id
1 'polypeptide(L)'
;MTRTRTGFSLVELMIVVVIVGILAAVAIPMMQGRSDASKWSEAKNSMGVIASALRAYTIGREDFCGAPTLAELGIRDTDLDGTYFSHEAFAITSAAMTGGHMSYVITCTAADSTRDGAPTVPPIMTLTCNSDNQYTATFAQQGG
;
A
#
# COMPACT_ATOMS: atom_id res chain seq x y z
N MET A 1 28.45 -15.96 -57.92
CA MET A 1 28.06 -16.08 -56.50
C MET A 1 26.92 -15.12 -56.24
N THR A 2 25.67 -15.57 -56.38
CA THR A 2 24.50 -14.68 -56.31
C THR A 2 23.89 -14.79 -54.93
N ARG A 3 23.98 -13.71 -54.15
CA ARG A 3 23.50 -13.62 -52.78
C ARG A 3 21.98 -13.44 -52.83
N THR A 4 21.22 -14.45 -52.41
CA THR A 4 19.77 -14.33 -52.21
C THR A 4 19.52 -13.38 -51.04
N ARG A 5 19.04 -12.17 -51.33
CA ARG A 5 18.53 -11.25 -50.32
C ARG A 5 17.09 -11.63 -50.01
N THR A 6 16.90 -12.51 -49.04
CA THR A 6 15.60 -12.74 -48.41
C THR A 6 15.33 -11.61 -47.42
N GLY A 7 14.59 -10.59 -47.85
CA GLY A 7 14.11 -9.53 -46.97
C GLY A 7 12.75 -9.89 -46.36
N PHE A 8 12.49 -9.41 -45.15
CA PHE A 8 11.17 -9.49 -44.51
C PHE A 8 10.11 -8.76 -45.35
N SER A 9 8.91 -9.35 -45.44
CA SER A 9 7.76 -8.68 -46.04
C SER A 9 7.25 -7.56 -45.14
N LEU A 10 6.83 -6.44 -45.74
CA LEU A 10 6.11 -5.39 -45.00
C LEU A 10 4.83 -5.93 -44.35
N VAL A 11 4.19 -6.93 -44.97
CA VAL A 11 2.98 -7.57 -44.42
C VAL A 11 3.31 -8.42 -43.18
N GLU A 12 4.46 -9.09 -43.17
CA GLU A 12 4.91 -9.85 -41.98
C GLU A 12 5.12 -8.91 -40.80
N LEU A 13 5.79 -7.79 -41.02
CA LEU A 13 6.02 -6.80 -39.96
C LEU A 13 4.71 -6.15 -39.49
N MET A 14 3.77 -5.90 -40.41
CA MET A 14 2.46 -5.33 -40.09
C MET A 14 1.64 -6.24 -39.17
N ILE A 15 1.59 -7.54 -39.43
CA ILE A 15 0.86 -8.50 -38.59
C ILE A 15 1.49 -8.57 -37.19
N VAL A 16 2.83 -8.55 -37.10
CA VAL A 16 3.54 -8.59 -35.81
C VAL A 16 3.19 -7.38 -34.95
N VAL A 17 3.24 -6.16 -35.50
CA VAL A 17 2.93 -4.96 -34.72
C VAL A 17 1.46 -4.89 -34.30
N VAL A 18 0.55 -5.44 -35.12
CA VAL A 18 -0.88 -5.56 -34.75
C VAL A 18 -1.06 -6.51 -33.57
N ILE A 19 -0.44 -7.70 -33.61
CA ILE A 19 -0.53 -8.67 -32.51
C ILE A 19 0.09 -8.11 -31.23
N VAL A 20 1.30 -7.51 -31.31
CA VAL A 20 1.96 -6.89 -30.15
C VAL A 20 1.12 -5.73 -29.60
N GLY A 21 0.47 -4.94 -30.47
CA GLY A 21 -0.44 -3.88 -30.06
C GLY A 21 -1.63 -4.38 -29.24
N ILE A 22 -2.26 -5.49 -29.66
CA ILE A 22 -3.38 -6.12 -28.93
C ILE A 22 -2.90 -6.67 -27.58
N LEU A 23 -1.75 -7.36 -27.55
CA LEU A 23 -1.19 -7.91 -26.32
C LEU A 23 -0.83 -6.80 -25.33
N ALA A 24 -0.22 -5.70 -25.80
CA ALA A 24 0.15 -4.56 -24.97
C ALA A 24 -1.08 -3.86 -24.38
N ALA A 25 -2.15 -3.69 -25.17
CA ALA A 25 -3.38 -3.05 -24.72
C ALA A 25 -4.03 -3.77 -23.52
N VAL A 26 -3.93 -5.10 -23.45
CA VAL A 26 -4.46 -5.89 -22.32
C VAL A 26 -3.44 -6.01 -21.18
N ALA A 27 -2.15 -6.14 -21.49
CA ALA A 27 -1.11 -6.37 -20.49
C ALA A 27 -0.84 -5.13 -19.62
N ILE A 28 -0.78 -3.94 -20.21
CA ILE A 28 -0.47 -2.68 -19.51
C ILE A 28 -1.41 -2.39 -18.33
N PRO A 29 -2.76 -2.39 -18.50
CA PRO A 29 -3.65 -2.11 -17.37
C PRO A 29 -3.55 -3.16 -16.26
N MET A 30 -3.33 -4.44 -16.60
CA MET A 30 -3.15 -5.50 -15.62
C MET A 30 -1.85 -5.34 -14.81
N MET A 31 -0.75 -4.91 -15.46
CA MET A 31 0.53 -4.70 -14.81
C MET A 31 0.52 -3.49 -13.86
N GLN A 32 -0.24 -2.44 -14.19
CA GLN A 32 -0.41 -1.27 -13.32
C GLN A 32 -1.05 -1.66 -11.98
N GLY A 33 -2.19 -2.37 -12.00
CA GLY A 33 -2.86 -2.81 -10.76
C GLY A 33 -2.01 -3.74 -9.89
N ARG A 34 -1.18 -4.62 -10.49
CA ARG A 34 -0.23 -5.47 -9.75
C ARG A 34 0.88 -4.66 -9.09
N SER A 35 1.35 -3.62 -9.77
CA SER A 35 2.37 -2.73 -9.24
C SER A 35 1.83 -1.91 -8.08
N ASP A 36 0.58 -1.45 -8.14
CA ASP A 36 -0.01 -0.72 -7.01
C ASP A 36 -0.31 -1.63 -5.82
N ALA A 37 -0.73 -2.88 -6.06
CA ALA A 37 -0.88 -3.87 -5.00
C ALA A 37 0.46 -4.18 -4.27
N SER A 38 1.57 -4.23 -5.01
CA SER A 38 2.89 -4.46 -4.38
C SER A 38 3.34 -3.26 -3.55
N LYS A 39 3.09 -2.03 -4.02
CA LYS A 39 3.31 -0.81 -3.23
C LYS A 39 2.49 -0.83 -1.94
N TRP A 40 1.19 -1.13 -2.02
CA TRP A 40 0.33 -1.22 -0.83
C TRP A 40 0.76 -2.32 0.15
N SER A 41 1.44 -3.36 -0.31
CA SER A 41 2.06 -4.35 0.58
C SER A 41 3.18 -3.75 1.44
N GLU A 42 3.92 -2.75 0.95
CA GLU A 42 4.90 -2.01 1.74
C GLU A 42 4.22 -1.22 2.85
N ALA A 43 3.18 -0.45 2.52
CA ALA A 43 2.40 0.28 3.51
C ALA A 43 1.81 -0.66 4.57
N LYS A 44 1.31 -1.84 4.16
CA LYS A 44 0.76 -2.84 5.08
C LYS A 44 1.82 -3.34 6.07
N ASN A 45 3.06 -3.52 5.63
CA ASN A 45 4.16 -3.91 6.51
C ASN A 45 4.46 -2.80 7.53
N SER A 46 4.57 -1.54 7.10
CA SER A 46 4.78 -0.39 7.99
C SER A 46 3.65 -0.24 9.02
N MET A 47 2.38 -0.39 8.59
CA MET A 47 1.23 -0.41 9.50
C MET A 47 1.27 -1.59 10.48
N GLY A 48 1.86 -2.72 10.07
CA GLY A 48 2.11 -3.87 10.94
C GLY A 48 3.11 -3.56 12.06
N VAL A 49 4.15 -2.76 11.78
CA VAL A 49 5.09 -2.26 12.80
C VAL A 49 4.36 -1.39 13.82
N ILE A 50 3.55 -0.43 13.35
CA ILE A 50 2.73 0.43 14.21
C ILE A 50 1.77 -0.39 15.07
N ALA A 51 1.06 -1.36 14.47
CA ALA A 51 0.14 -2.26 15.15
C ALA A 51 0.83 -3.09 16.25
N SER A 52 2.03 -3.60 15.98
CA SER A 52 2.80 -4.34 16.99
C SER A 52 3.23 -3.44 18.15
N ALA A 53 3.65 -2.21 17.87
CA ALA A 53 4.04 -1.25 18.89
C ALA A 53 2.84 -0.82 19.75
N LEU A 54 1.68 -0.60 19.13
CA LEU A 54 0.43 -0.36 19.86
C LEU A 54 0.10 -1.50 20.82
N ARG A 55 0.19 -2.76 20.37
CA ARG A 55 -0.05 -3.92 21.23
C ARG A 55 0.94 -3.98 22.40
N ALA A 56 2.21 -3.65 22.17
CA ALA A 56 3.19 -3.59 23.25
C ALA A 56 2.88 -2.47 24.25
N TYR A 57 2.40 -1.32 23.75
CA TYR A 57 2.02 -0.17 24.56
C TYR A 57 0.85 -0.45 25.51
N THR A 58 -0.05 -1.37 25.16
CA THR A 58 -1.21 -1.71 26.01
C THR A 58 -0.87 -2.70 27.13
N ILE A 59 0.32 -3.29 27.16
CA ILE A 59 0.73 -4.22 28.22
C ILE A 59 0.73 -3.48 29.56
N GLY A 60 -0.13 -3.90 30.49
CA GLY A 60 -0.27 -3.29 31.82
C GLY A 60 -1.17 -2.06 31.87
N ARG A 61 -1.91 -1.73 30.80
CA ARG A 61 -2.95 -0.70 30.79
C ARG A 61 -4.33 -1.33 30.76
N GLU A 62 -5.19 -0.95 31.70
CA GLU A 62 -6.57 -1.45 31.75
C GLU A 62 -7.50 -0.62 30.86
N ASP A 63 -7.31 0.72 30.85
CA ASP A 63 -8.08 1.65 30.04
C ASP A 63 -7.22 2.83 29.58
N PHE A 64 -7.46 3.30 28.36
CA PHE A 64 -7.01 4.60 27.87
C PHE A 64 -7.86 5.03 26.67
N CYS A 65 -7.93 6.33 26.45
CA CYS A 65 -8.58 6.91 25.29
C CYS A 65 -7.65 7.94 24.66
N GLY A 66 -7.50 7.88 23.33
CA GLY A 66 -6.62 8.75 22.57
C GLY A 66 -5.54 7.94 21.86
N ALA A 67 -5.32 8.29 20.59
CA ALA A 67 -4.24 7.71 19.80
C ALA A 67 -2.88 8.16 20.38
N PRO A 68 -2.00 7.24 20.82
CA PRO A 68 -0.63 7.62 21.14
C PRO A 68 0.07 8.08 19.86
N THR A 69 1.00 9.02 20.02
CA THR A 69 1.89 9.44 18.95
C THR A 69 2.88 8.33 18.60
N LEU A 70 3.43 8.36 17.38
CA LEU A 70 4.46 7.39 16.97
C LEU A 70 5.69 7.43 17.90
N ALA A 71 6.06 8.62 18.37
CA ALA A 71 7.15 8.80 19.32
C ALA A 71 6.88 8.14 20.68
N GLU A 72 5.64 8.19 21.19
CA GLU A 72 5.23 7.50 22.43
C GLU A 72 5.27 5.98 22.29
N LEU A 73 5.11 5.47 21.05
CA LEU A 73 5.29 4.06 20.71
C LEU A 73 6.76 3.68 20.47
N GLY A 74 7.68 4.64 20.55
CA GLY A 74 9.11 4.42 20.28
C GLY A 74 9.45 4.25 18.80
N ILE A 75 8.53 4.60 17.90
CA ILE A 75 8.73 4.56 16.44
C ILE A 75 9.29 5.92 16.01
N ARG A 76 10.41 5.90 15.28
CA ARG A 76 11.01 7.07 14.65
C ARG A 76 10.46 7.20 13.23
N ASP A 77 10.44 8.42 12.69
CA ASP A 77 10.01 8.69 11.32
C ASP A 77 10.76 7.82 10.29
N THR A 78 12.06 7.63 10.50
CA THR A 78 12.91 6.79 9.64
C THR A 78 12.52 5.31 9.62
N ASP A 79 11.76 4.83 10.60
CA ASP A 79 11.35 3.42 10.70
C ASP A 79 10.18 3.10 9.76
N LEU A 80 9.43 4.13 9.34
CA LEU A 80 8.28 4.01 8.44
C LEU A 80 8.58 4.48 7.01
N ASP A 81 9.72 5.14 6.81
CA ASP A 81 10.19 5.58 5.50
C ASP A 81 10.58 4.40 4.61
N GLY A 82 9.76 4.13 3.60
CA GLY A 82 9.96 3.11 2.60
C GLY A 82 10.32 3.66 1.22
N THR A 83 10.13 2.82 0.20
CA THR A 83 10.38 3.18 -1.21
C THR A 83 9.23 4.01 -1.76
N TYR A 84 7.99 3.67 -1.43
CA TYR A 84 6.78 4.28 -1.99
C TYR A 84 5.99 5.10 -0.97
N PHE A 85 6.20 4.88 0.32
CA PHE A 85 5.53 5.61 1.39
C PHE A 85 6.55 6.23 2.32
N SER A 86 6.41 7.52 2.64
CA SER A 86 7.12 8.15 3.76
C SER A 86 6.30 8.06 5.05
N HIS A 87 6.95 8.31 6.18
CA HIS A 87 6.30 8.36 7.50
C HIS A 87 5.05 9.26 7.56
N GLU A 88 5.07 10.41 6.87
CA GLU A 88 3.92 11.35 6.77
C GLU A 88 2.64 10.70 6.23
N ALA A 89 2.76 9.60 5.47
CA ALA A 89 1.61 8.87 4.96
C ALA A 89 0.84 8.12 6.06
N PHE A 90 1.45 7.89 7.22
CA PHE A 90 0.90 7.03 8.26
C PHE A 90 0.39 7.83 9.47
N ALA A 91 -0.84 7.56 9.88
CA ALA A 91 -1.44 8.14 11.07
C ALA A 91 -2.16 7.08 11.91
N ILE A 92 -2.08 7.21 13.23
CA ILE A 92 -2.96 6.49 14.15
C ILE A 92 -4.18 7.38 14.36
N THR A 93 -5.26 7.08 13.65
CA THR A 93 -6.48 7.90 13.64
C THR A 93 -7.30 7.72 14.92
N SER A 94 -7.24 6.53 15.51
CA SER A 94 -7.81 6.27 16.84
C SER A 94 -7.09 5.12 17.53
N ALA A 95 -7.02 5.18 18.86
CA ALA A 95 -6.70 4.04 19.70
C ALA A 95 -7.46 4.18 21.03
N ALA A 96 -7.97 3.06 21.52
CA ALA A 96 -8.66 2.98 22.79
C ALA A 96 -8.48 1.60 23.42
N MET A 97 -8.38 1.56 24.74
CA MET A 97 -8.57 0.37 25.56
C MET A 97 -9.84 0.54 26.36
N THR A 98 -10.72 -0.46 26.31
CA THR A 98 -11.90 -0.51 27.17
C THR A 98 -12.06 -1.92 27.72
N GLY A 99 -12.02 -2.05 29.04
CA GLY A 99 -12.23 -3.34 29.71
C GLY A 99 -11.20 -4.40 29.31
N GLY A 100 -9.94 -3.99 29.11
CA GLY A 100 -8.85 -4.89 28.71
C GLY A 100 -8.79 -5.25 27.21
N HIS A 101 -9.68 -4.68 26.39
CA HIS A 101 -9.70 -4.90 24.94
C HIS A 101 -9.18 -3.68 24.17
N MET A 102 -8.20 -3.90 23.30
CA MET A 102 -7.64 -2.85 22.43
C MET A 102 -8.45 -2.70 21.15
N SER A 103 -8.77 -1.47 20.80
CA SER A 103 -9.25 -1.09 19.47
C SER A 103 -8.40 0.04 18.90
N TYR A 104 -8.12 0.00 17.61
CA TYR A 104 -7.38 1.07 16.94
C TYR A 104 -7.66 1.13 15.45
N VAL A 105 -7.39 2.29 14.87
CA VAL A 105 -7.43 2.54 13.43
C VAL A 105 -6.11 3.19 13.03
N ILE A 106 -5.36 2.52 12.16
CA ILE A 106 -4.18 3.06 11.50
C ILE A 106 -4.56 3.37 10.06
N THR A 107 -4.21 4.54 9.57
CA THR A 107 -4.49 4.98 8.21
C THR A 107 -3.17 5.23 7.48
N CYS A 108 -3.11 4.79 6.23
CA CYS A 108 -2.07 5.13 5.28
C CYS A 108 -2.70 5.90 4.12
N THR A 109 -2.37 7.18 3.98
CA THR A 109 -2.85 8.06 2.91
C THR A 109 -1.74 8.27 1.90
N ALA A 110 -1.90 7.76 0.67
CA ALA A 110 -0.84 7.82 -0.34
C ALA A 110 -0.47 9.26 -0.75
N ALA A 111 -1.44 10.18 -0.73
CA ALA A 111 -1.23 11.59 -1.08
C ALA A 111 -0.36 12.36 -0.07
N ASP A 112 -0.28 11.89 1.18
CA ASP A 112 0.54 12.51 2.22
C ASP A 112 2.01 12.02 2.16
N SER A 113 2.29 11.00 1.34
CA SER A 113 3.65 10.54 1.08
C SER A 113 4.46 11.57 0.31
N THR A 114 5.70 11.79 0.74
CA THR A 114 6.69 12.60 0.02
C THR A 114 7.48 11.80 -1.02
N ARG A 115 7.21 10.48 -1.14
CA ARG A 115 7.89 9.58 -2.06
C ARG A 115 7.27 9.62 -3.45
N ASP A 116 8.13 9.67 -4.46
CA ASP A 116 7.72 9.50 -5.85
C ASP A 116 7.16 8.09 -6.08
N GLY A 117 6.06 8.00 -6.82
CA GLY A 117 5.48 6.72 -7.25
C GLY A 117 4.50 6.08 -6.27
N ALA A 118 4.10 6.78 -5.20
CA ALA A 118 2.97 6.38 -4.37
C ALA A 118 1.71 6.13 -5.24
N PRO A 119 0.95 5.05 -4.97
CA PRO A 119 -0.24 4.72 -5.76
C PRO A 119 -1.34 5.77 -5.55
N THR A 120 -2.01 6.18 -6.62
CA THR A 120 -3.12 7.16 -6.55
C THR A 120 -4.49 6.50 -6.41
N VAL A 121 -4.59 5.20 -6.74
CA VAL A 121 -5.82 4.41 -6.65
C VAL A 121 -5.50 3.01 -6.11
N PRO A 122 -6.21 2.55 -5.05
CA PRO A 122 -7.01 3.36 -4.12
C PRO A 122 -6.12 4.39 -3.39
N PRO A 123 -6.66 5.52 -2.88
CA PRO A 123 -5.84 6.57 -2.27
C PRO A 123 -5.49 6.33 -0.79
N ILE A 124 -6.29 5.52 -0.10
CA ILE A 124 -6.18 5.31 1.35
C ILE A 124 -6.34 3.82 1.67
N MET A 125 -5.48 3.33 2.55
CA MET A 125 -5.61 2.04 3.20
C MET A 125 -5.75 2.22 4.70
N THR A 126 -6.68 1.48 5.31
CA THR A 126 -6.94 1.51 6.75
C THR A 126 -6.77 0.11 7.33
N LEU A 127 -6.07 0.02 8.45
CA LEU A 127 -5.94 -1.17 9.26
C LEU A 127 -6.70 -0.94 10.57
N THR A 128 -7.75 -1.70 10.78
CA THR A 128 -8.59 -1.62 11.97
C THR A 128 -8.40 -2.87 12.82
N CYS A 129 -8.19 -2.67 14.11
CA CYS A 129 -8.37 -3.68 15.15
C CYS A 129 -9.62 -3.33 15.95
N ASN A 130 -10.58 -4.24 16.03
CA ASN A 130 -11.74 -4.08 16.92
C ASN A 130 -11.44 -4.64 18.32
N SER A 131 -12.38 -4.45 19.25
CA SER A 131 -12.29 -4.96 20.64
C SER A 131 -12.20 -6.49 20.72
N ASP A 132 -12.65 -7.21 19.70
CA ASP A 132 -12.53 -8.68 19.60
C ASP A 132 -11.18 -9.14 19.04
N ASN A 133 -10.20 -8.23 18.93
CA ASN A 133 -8.88 -8.50 18.39
C ASN A 133 -8.91 -9.00 16.93
N GLN A 134 -9.94 -8.63 16.18
CA GLN A 134 -10.06 -8.91 14.74
C GLN A 134 -9.37 -7.80 13.94
N TYR A 135 -8.50 -8.22 13.02
CA TYR A 135 -7.73 -7.33 12.17
C TYR A 135 -8.31 -7.31 10.77
N THR A 136 -8.73 -6.12 10.33
CA THR A 136 -9.25 -5.93 8.97
C THR A 136 -8.48 -4.81 8.29
N ALA A 137 -7.83 -5.14 7.18
CA ALA A 137 -7.28 -4.14 6.26
C ALA A 137 -8.33 -3.85 5.18
N THR A 138 -8.67 -2.58 5.00
CA THR A 138 -9.66 -2.14 4.02
C THR A 138 -9.11 -0.96 3.25
N PHE A 139 -9.35 -0.93 1.94
CA PHE A 139 -9.13 0.25 1.13
C PHE A 139 -10.38 1.10 1.15
N ALA A 140 -10.24 2.41 1.36
CA ALA A 140 -11.37 3.31 1.12
C ALA A 140 -11.69 3.26 -0.37
N GLN A 141 -12.91 2.84 -0.74
CA GLN A 141 -13.35 2.93 -2.13
C GLN A 141 -13.53 4.40 -2.49
N GLN A 142 -12.97 4.81 -3.64
CA GLN A 142 -13.28 6.12 -4.23
C GLN A 142 -14.82 6.23 -4.32
N GLY A 143 -15.38 7.26 -3.69
CA GLY A 143 -16.76 7.67 -3.99
C GLY A 143 -16.86 7.92 -5.49
N GLY A 144 -17.91 7.38 -6.11
CA GLY A 144 -18.13 7.41 -7.56
C GLY A 144 -18.31 8.80 -8.16
#